data_AF-A0A258K8H0-F1
#
_entry.id   AF-A0A258K8H0-F1
#
_cell.length_a   1.000
_cell.length_b   1.000
_cell.length_c   1.000
_cell.angle_alpha   90.00
_cell.angle_beta   90.00
_cell.angle_gamma   90.00
#
_symmetry.space_group_name_H-M   'P 1'
#
loop_
_entity.id
_entity.type
_entity.pdbx_description
1 polymer ?
#
loop_
_entity_poly.entity_id
_entity_poly.type
_entity_poly.pdbx_seq_one_letter_code
_entity_poly.pdbx_strand_id
1 'polypeptide(L)'
;MRFDPRPLVATVALLLALPPVAAMAAPLPAKVFADPPAISDVQISRDGRHIVALTSPNGQSPTISVWKTDALDKPVAVISAAKVRILGVSFLKNDRLLVRTIQTFTFGATKGHLSRQYVSDLEGKSWTTLLPDGRARSETEAFLAKFDDASV
;
A
#
# COMPACT_ATOMS: atom_id res chain seq x y z
N MET A 1 19.29 -49.87 -61.38
CA MET A 1 19.15 -49.97 -59.90
C MET A 1 18.04 -49.02 -59.49
N ARG A 2 16.92 -49.54 -58.97
CA ARG A 2 15.79 -48.73 -58.48
C ARG A 2 16.07 -48.40 -57.02
N PHE A 3 16.24 -47.12 -56.69
CA PHE A 3 16.30 -46.66 -55.30
C PHE A 3 14.88 -46.61 -54.74
N ASP A 4 14.60 -47.44 -53.74
CA ASP A 4 13.35 -47.46 -52.98
C ASP A 4 13.37 -46.26 -52.01
N PRO A 5 12.46 -45.27 -52.12
CA PRO A 5 12.50 -44.06 -51.28
C PRO A 5 11.96 -44.28 -49.86
N ARG A 6 11.78 -45.54 -49.44
CA ARG A 6 10.98 -45.91 -48.26
C ARG A 6 11.67 -45.90 -46.88
N PRO A 7 13.00 -45.70 -46.68
CA PRO A 7 13.50 -45.62 -45.31
C PRO A 7 13.58 -44.19 -44.75
N LEU A 8 13.40 -43.13 -45.55
CA LEU A 8 13.68 -41.75 -45.10
C LEU A 8 12.51 -41.03 -44.40
N VAL A 9 11.30 -41.59 -44.44
CA VAL A 9 10.11 -40.94 -43.85
C VAL A 9 9.94 -41.27 -42.36
N ALA A 10 10.61 -42.30 -41.86
CA ALA A 10 10.39 -42.79 -40.49
C ALA A 10 11.10 -41.97 -39.40
N THR A 11 12.09 -41.12 -39.73
CA THR A 11 12.92 -40.44 -38.71
C THR A 11 12.40 -39.06 -38.32
N VAL A 12 11.57 -38.41 -39.14
CA VAL A 12 11.06 -37.05 -38.85
C VAL A 12 9.83 -37.09 -37.91
N ALA A 13 9.05 -38.17 -37.91
CA ALA A 13 7.84 -38.28 -37.10
C ALA A 13 8.11 -38.47 -35.59
N LEU A 14 9.33 -38.85 -35.17
CA LEU A 14 9.62 -39.15 -33.77
C LEU A 14 9.93 -37.89 -32.93
N LEU A 15 10.29 -36.76 -33.55
CA LEU A 15 10.61 -35.52 -32.83
C LEU A 15 9.39 -34.68 -32.46
N LEU A 16 8.22 -34.96 -33.04
CA LEU A 16 6.97 -34.23 -32.76
C LEU A 16 6.13 -34.82 -31.61
N ALA A 17 6.58 -35.95 -31.03
CA ALA A 17 5.85 -36.65 -29.97
C ALA A 17 6.36 -36.33 -28.54
N LEU A 18 7.28 -35.38 -28.38
CA LEU A 18 7.68 -34.91 -27.05
C LEU A 18 6.57 -34.01 -26.49
N PRO A 19 5.91 -34.40 -25.37
CA PRO A 19 4.97 -33.50 -24.72
C PRO A 19 5.73 -32.23 -24.28
N PRO A 20 5.13 -31.04 -24.39
CA PRO A 20 5.74 -29.84 -23.85
C PRO A 20 5.99 -30.08 -22.36
N VAL A 21 7.25 -30.03 -21.94
CA VAL A 21 7.60 -29.99 -20.52
C VAL A 21 6.98 -28.69 -19.99
N ALA A 22 5.91 -28.83 -19.21
CA ALA A 22 5.31 -27.69 -18.54
C ALA A 22 6.38 -27.08 -17.64
N ALA A 23 6.84 -25.88 -17.99
CA ALA A 23 7.76 -25.13 -17.16
C ALA A 23 7.05 -24.87 -15.82
N MET A 24 7.55 -25.46 -14.73
CA MET A 24 7.11 -25.08 -13.40
C MET A 24 7.50 -23.63 -13.18
N ALA A 25 6.50 -22.76 -12.95
CA ALA A 25 6.74 -21.39 -12.55
C ALA A 25 7.60 -21.38 -11.28
N ALA A 26 8.62 -20.54 -11.25
CA ALA A 26 9.42 -20.35 -10.05
C ALA A 26 8.49 -19.93 -8.89
N PRO A 27 8.67 -20.48 -7.68
CA PRO A 27 7.88 -20.06 -6.54
C PRO A 27 8.06 -18.56 -6.29
N LEU A 28 6.96 -17.89 -5.89
CA LEU A 28 7.00 -16.47 -5.59
C LEU A 28 8.01 -16.18 -4.47
N PRO A 29 8.79 -15.09 -4.58
CA PRO A 29 9.67 -14.67 -3.49
C PRO A 29 8.87 -14.44 -2.20
N ALA A 30 9.40 -14.89 -1.06
CA ALA A 30 8.73 -14.74 0.24
C ALA A 30 8.37 -13.27 0.56
N LYS A 31 9.16 -12.31 0.05
CA LYS A 31 8.91 -10.87 0.19
C LYS A 31 7.53 -10.44 -0.30
N VAL A 32 7.00 -11.08 -1.36
CA VAL A 32 5.68 -10.73 -1.93
C VAL A 32 4.56 -10.86 -0.89
N PHE A 33 4.70 -11.75 0.08
CA PHE A 33 3.72 -11.94 1.15
C PHE A 33 3.89 -10.96 2.32
N ALA A 34 5.02 -10.25 2.40
CA ALA A 34 5.28 -9.21 3.39
C ALA A 34 5.00 -7.80 2.86
N ASP A 35 4.87 -7.64 1.55
CA ASP A 35 4.56 -6.35 0.93
C ASP A 35 3.12 -5.93 1.25
N PRO A 36 2.88 -4.63 1.52
CA PRO A 36 1.52 -4.14 1.70
C PRO A 36 0.70 -4.35 0.42
N PRO A 37 -0.64 -4.52 0.54
CA PRO A 37 -1.51 -4.58 -0.63
C PRO A 37 -1.32 -3.36 -1.53
N ALA A 38 -1.35 -3.58 -2.85
CA ALA A 38 -1.21 -2.50 -3.82
C ALA A 38 -2.30 -1.42 -3.65
N ILE A 39 -3.54 -1.85 -3.34
CA ILE A 39 -4.66 -0.99 -2.99
C ILE A 39 -5.42 -1.61 -1.81
N SER A 40 -5.79 -0.82 -0.81
CA SER A 40 -6.64 -1.24 0.32
C SER A 40 -7.44 -0.07 0.90
N ASP A 41 -8.37 -0.34 1.81
CA ASP A 41 -9.16 0.68 2.52
C ASP A 41 -9.91 1.63 1.56
N VAL A 42 -10.46 1.07 0.48
CA VAL A 42 -11.18 1.83 -0.54
C VAL A 42 -12.52 2.28 0.02
N GLN A 43 -12.78 3.59 -0.01
CA GLN A 43 -14.03 4.18 0.45
C GLN A 43 -14.48 5.31 -0.49
N ILE A 44 -15.78 5.56 -0.51
CA ILE A 44 -16.39 6.69 -1.22
C ILE A 44 -16.97 7.69 -0.21
N SER A 45 -16.85 8.98 -0.49
CA SER A 45 -17.44 10.03 0.34
C SER A 45 -18.97 9.93 0.33
N ARG A 46 -19.62 10.47 1.37
CA ARG A 46 -21.09 10.41 1.50
C ARG A 46 -21.82 11.13 0.35
N ASP A 47 -21.22 12.18 -0.21
CA ASP A 47 -21.74 12.87 -1.40
C ASP A 47 -21.40 12.17 -2.72
N GLY A 48 -20.66 11.06 -2.69
CA GLY A 48 -20.30 10.29 -3.88
C GLY A 48 -19.27 10.96 -4.78
N ARG A 49 -18.67 12.10 -4.39
CA ARG A 49 -17.77 12.88 -5.25
C ARG A 49 -16.31 12.50 -5.14
N HIS A 50 -15.91 11.80 -4.08
CA HIS A 50 -14.52 11.46 -3.83
C HIS A 50 -14.37 9.98 -3.51
N ILE A 51 -13.35 9.34 -4.08
CA ILE A 51 -12.87 8.02 -3.67
C ILE A 51 -11.54 8.22 -2.96
N VAL A 52 -11.34 7.49 -1.87
CA VAL A 52 -10.06 7.39 -1.17
C VAL A 52 -9.62 5.94 -1.08
N ALA A 53 -8.32 5.70 -1.14
CA ALA A 53 -7.74 4.39 -0.86
C ALA A 53 -6.32 4.54 -0.33
N LEU A 54 -5.84 3.53 0.38
CA LEU A 54 -4.41 3.34 0.55
C LEU A 54 -3.83 2.71 -0.72
N THR A 55 -2.73 3.26 -1.20
CA THR A 55 -2.00 2.79 -2.36
C THR A 55 -0.53 2.56 -2.03
N SER A 56 0.00 1.39 -2.39
CA SER A 56 1.38 0.99 -2.13
C SER A 56 2.04 0.51 -3.42
N PRO A 57 2.51 1.42 -4.29
CA PRO A 57 3.17 1.02 -5.53
C PRO A 57 4.42 0.20 -5.22
N ASN A 58 4.54 -1.00 -5.80
CA ASN A 58 5.70 -1.89 -5.68
C ASN A 58 6.12 -2.23 -4.24
N GLY A 59 5.14 -2.40 -3.33
CA GLY A 59 5.40 -2.77 -1.94
C GLY A 59 6.03 -1.66 -1.08
N GLN A 60 6.06 -0.42 -1.58
CA GLN A 60 6.51 0.74 -0.81
C GLN A 60 5.55 1.08 0.34
N SER A 61 5.96 1.99 1.22
CA SER A 61 5.09 2.48 2.29
C SER A 61 3.75 2.99 1.74
N PRO A 62 2.61 2.62 2.37
CA PRO A 62 1.30 3.06 1.92
C PRO A 62 1.18 4.58 1.90
N THR A 63 0.64 5.09 0.79
CA THR A 63 0.21 6.47 0.60
C THR A 63 -1.31 6.50 0.52
N ILE A 64 -1.93 7.67 0.67
CA ILE A 64 -3.36 7.83 0.42
C ILE A 64 -3.53 8.44 -0.97
N SER A 65 -4.35 7.81 -1.78
CA SER A 65 -4.77 8.32 -3.08
C SER A 65 -6.21 8.82 -2.98
N VAL A 66 -6.47 10.02 -3.50
CA VAL A 66 -7.80 10.64 -3.55
C VAL A 66 -8.18 10.96 -5.00
N TRP A 67 -9.27 10.38 -5.46
CA TRP A 67 -9.82 10.59 -6.80
C TRP A 67 -11.14 11.34 -6.75
N LYS A 68 -11.43 12.10 -7.80
CA LYS A 68 -12.79 12.60 -8.08
C LYS A 68 -13.55 11.55 -8.89
N THR A 69 -14.79 11.27 -8.51
CA THR A 69 -15.59 10.22 -9.17
C THR A 69 -16.06 10.60 -10.58
N ASP A 70 -16.12 11.89 -10.88
CA ASP A 70 -16.47 12.43 -12.19
C ASP A 70 -15.26 12.63 -13.13
N ALA A 71 -14.04 12.36 -12.64
CA ALA A 71 -12.81 12.68 -13.35
C ALA A 71 -11.68 11.67 -13.02
N LEU A 72 -11.98 10.38 -13.14
CA LEU A 72 -11.04 9.28 -12.86
C LEU A 72 -9.84 9.22 -13.82
N ASP A 73 -9.92 9.91 -14.95
CA ASP A 73 -8.83 10.06 -15.93
C ASP A 73 -7.81 11.14 -15.54
N LYS A 74 -8.10 11.94 -14.51
CA LYS A 74 -7.24 13.03 -14.05
C LYS A 74 -6.20 12.56 -13.02
N PRO A 75 -5.11 13.34 -12.84
CA PRO A 75 -4.14 13.06 -11.80
C PRO A 75 -4.80 12.92 -10.43
N VAL A 76 -4.38 11.90 -9.70
CA VAL A 76 -4.82 11.60 -8.34
C VAL A 76 -4.09 12.50 -7.35
N ALA A 77 -4.78 13.00 -6.32
CA ALA A 77 -4.08 13.64 -5.21
C ALA A 77 -3.44 12.54 -4.35
N VAL A 78 -2.13 12.65 -4.12
CA VAL A 78 -1.37 11.69 -3.31
C VAL A 78 -0.94 12.35 -2.02
N ILE A 79 -1.33 11.74 -0.91
CA ILE A 79 -0.95 12.17 0.42
C ILE A 79 0.03 11.15 0.99
N SER A 80 1.25 11.62 1.28
CA SER A 80 2.32 10.83 1.90
C SER A 80 2.64 11.37 3.29
N ALA A 81 3.24 10.53 4.13
CA ALA A 81 3.77 10.93 5.43
C ALA A 81 5.27 10.63 5.49
N ALA A 82 6.08 11.59 5.93
CA ALA A 82 7.54 11.47 5.94
C ALA A 82 8.07 10.64 7.12
N LYS A 83 7.50 10.85 8.31
CA LYS A 83 8.00 10.29 9.58
C LYS A 83 7.20 9.12 10.14
N VAL A 84 6.01 8.89 9.59
CA VAL A 84 5.08 7.86 10.06
C VAL A 84 4.61 6.99 8.90
N ARG A 85 4.24 5.75 9.20
CA ARG A 85 3.63 4.86 8.22
C ARG A 85 2.11 4.94 8.32
N ILE A 86 1.45 5.17 7.19
CA ILE A 86 -0.03 5.18 7.12
C ILE A 86 -0.53 3.73 7.20
N LEU A 87 -1.53 3.51 8.05
CA LEU A 87 -2.15 2.21 8.31
C LEU A 87 -3.64 2.15 7.95
N GLY A 88 -4.28 3.29 7.73
CA GLY A 88 -5.71 3.36 7.46
C GLY A 88 -6.15 4.75 7.06
N VAL A 89 -7.21 4.81 6.28
CA VAL A 89 -7.88 6.04 5.87
C VAL A 89 -9.38 5.84 5.83
N SER A 90 -10.14 6.81 6.34
CA SER A 90 -11.59 6.84 6.19
C SER A 90 -12.08 8.27 6.04
N PHE A 91 -13.29 8.44 5.51
CA PHE A 91 -13.93 9.76 5.51
C PHE A 91 -14.43 10.09 6.92
N LEU A 92 -14.00 11.22 7.47
CA LEU A 92 -14.62 11.83 8.64
C LEU A 92 -15.83 12.68 8.22
N LYS A 93 -15.69 13.39 7.09
CA LYS A 93 -16.74 14.10 6.36
C LYS A 93 -16.33 14.22 4.88
N ASN A 94 -17.19 14.78 4.02
CA ASN A 94 -16.94 14.80 2.57
C ASN A 94 -15.59 15.42 2.15
N ASP A 95 -15.05 16.35 2.94
CA ASP A 95 -13.82 17.10 2.68
C ASP A 95 -12.72 16.85 3.73
N ARG A 96 -12.86 15.84 4.60
CA ARG A 96 -11.84 15.48 5.59
C ARG A 96 -11.68 13.98 5.76
N LEU A 97 -10.44 13.57 5.86
CA LEU A 97 -10.01 12.20 6.07
C LEU A 97 -9.58 12.02 7.52
N LEU A 98 -9.97 10.89 8.12
CA LEU A 98 -9.33 10.36 9.31
C LEU A 98 -8.20 9.43 8.85
N VAL A 99 -6.98 9.75 9.22
CA VAL A 99 -5.77 9.01 8.85
C VAL A 99 -5.21 8.35 10.09
N ARG A 100 -5.09 7.02 10.07
CA ARG A 100 -4.43 6.25 11.12
C ARG A 100 -2.99 5.97 10.72
N THR A 101 -2.06 6.21 11.63
CA THR A 101 -0.63 6.03 11.39
C THR A 101 0.03 5.24 12.51
N ILE A 102 1.23 4.73 12.22
CA ILE A 102 2.13 4.15 13.21
C ILE A 102 3.50 4.80 13.11
N GLN A 103 4.04 5.19 14.27
CA GLN A 103 5.40 5.71 14.40
C GLN A 103 6.22 4.77 15.28
N THR A 104 7.39 4.38 14.81
CA THR A 104 8.35 3.67 15.64
C THR A 104 9.08 4.65 16.55
N PHE A 105 9.30 4.27 17.80
CA PHE A 105 10.16 5.03 18.71
C PHE A 105 11.20 4.11 19.36
N THR A 106 12.31 4.70 19.78
CA THR A 106 13.34 4.02 20.58
C THR A 106 13.71 4.92 21.75
N PHE A 107 13.75 4.35 22.96
CA PHE A 107 14.16 5.03 24.17
C PHE A 107 15.02 4.09 25.02
N GLY A 108 16.32 4.38 25.13
CA GLY A 108 17.27 3.44 25.72
C GLY A 108 17.23 2.10 24.99
N ALA A 109 17.02 1.01 25.76
CA ALA A 109 16.87 -0.33 25.21
C ALA A 109 15.45 -0.65 24.70
N THR A 110 14.46 0.21 24.98
CA THR A 110 13.06 -0.02 24.62
C THR A 110 12.80 0.40 23.18
N LYS A 111 12.28 -0.51 22.38
CA LYS A 111 11.75 -0.24 21.02
C LYS A 111 10.25 -0.47 21.04
N GLY A 112 9.51 0.44 20.43
CA GLY A 112 8.06 0.38 20.44
C GLY A 112 7.45 1.09 19.25
N HIS A 113 6.12 1.08 19.26
CA HIS A 113 5.30 1.72 18.23
C HIS A 113 4.23 2.55 18.91
N LEU A 114 3.92 3.69 18.29
CA LEU A 114 2.84 4.56 18.71
C LEU A 114 1.84 4.68 17.56
N SER A 115 0.60 4.29 17.84
CA SER A 115 -0.52 4.48 16.92
C SER A 115 -1.09 5.88 17.12
N ARG A 116 -1.31 6.61 16.02
CA ARG A 116 -1.90 7.95 16.05
C ARG A 116 -3.00 8.11 15.01
N GLN A 117 -3.82 9.12 15.22
CA GLN A 117 -4.89 9.51 14.33
C GLN A 117 -4.80 10.99 14.03
N TYR A 118 -4.87 11.32 12.75
CA TYR A 118 -4.86 12.68 12.25
C TYR A 118 -6.10 12.94 11.40
N VAL A 119 -6.53 14.18 11.38
CA VAL A 119 -7.50 14.69 10.42
C VAL A 119 -6.72 15.41 9.32
N SER A 120 -6.94 14.99 8.08
CA SER A 120 -6.36 15.61 6.88
C SER A 120 -7.44 16.18 5.98
N ASP A 121 -7.13 17.22 5.21
CA ASP A 121 -7.89 17.54 4.00
C ASP A 121 -7.61 16.53 2.87
N LEU A 122 -8.34 16.67 1.76
CA LEU A 122 -8.25 15.78 0.60
C LEU A 122 -6.94 15.93 -0.20
N GLU A 123 -6.16 16.98 0.05
CA GLU A 123 -4.90 17.29 -0.63
C GLU A 123 -3.69 17.00 0.25
N GLY A 124 -3.90 16.62 1.52
CA GLY A 124 -2.83 16.37 2.48
C GLY A 124 -2.15 17.63 3.02
N LYS A 125 -2.72 18.82 2.78
CA LYS A 125 -2.08 20.11 3.11
C LYS A 125 -2.18 20.46 4.59
N SER A 126 -3.23 19.99 5.25
CA SER A 126 -3.43 20.17 6.69
C SER A 126 -3.46 18.81 7.38
N TRP A 127 -2.75 18.70 8.50
CA TRP A 127 -2.77 17.54 9.38
C TRP A 127 -2.98 18.04 10.81
N THR A 128 -4.04 17.59 11.45
CA THR A 128 -4.36 17.98 12.83
C THR A 128 -4.62 16.74 13.67
N THR A 129 -4.09 16.69 14.88
CA THR A 129 -4.39 15.60 15.82
C THR A 129 -5.83 15.71 16.34
N LEU A 130 -6.45 14.57 16.63
CA LEU A 130 -7.75 14.52 17.33
C LEU A 130 -7.62 14.75 18.84
N LEU A 131 -6.41 14.58 19.38
CA LEU A 131 -6.16 14.82 20.79
C LEU A 131 -5.93 16.33 20.97
N PRO A 132 -6.62 16.99 21.92
CA PRO A 132 -6.35 18.41 22.19
C PRO A 132 -4.90 18.59 22.61
N ASP A 133 -4.32 19.77 22.34
CA ASP A 133 -2.99 20.22 22.82
C ASP A 133 -2.92 20.39 24.36
N GLY A 134 -3.70 19.59 25.09
CA GLY A 134 -3.79 19.62 26.53
C GLY A 134 -2.52 19.07 27.15
N ARG A 135 -2.08 19.72 28.23
CA ARG A 135 -1.10 19.19 29.19
C ARG A 135 -1.32 17.69 29.36
N ALA A 136 -0.26 16.92 29.14
CA ALA A 136 -0.24 15.50 29.42
C ALA A 136 -0.88 15.22 30.78
N ARG A 137 -1.93 14.39 30.79
CA ARG A 137 -2.72 14.07 31.99
C ARG A 137 -2.05 13.01 32.84
N SER A 138 -0.96 12.42 32.35
CA SER A 138 -0.11 11.47 33.05
C SER A 138 1.34 11.58 32.61
N GLU A 139 2.26 11.05 33.41
CA GLU A 139 3.68 10.93 33.04
C GLU A 139 3.88 10.08 31.78
N THR A 140 3.07 9.04 31.61
CA THR A 140 3.06 8.20 30.40
C THR A 140 2.71 9.02 29.16
N GLU A 141 1.67 9.85 29.25
CA GLU A 141 1.26 10.73 28.14
C GLU A 141 2.34 11.78 27.86
N ALA A 142 2.98 12.34 28.91
CA ALA A 142 4.07 13.29 28.76
C ALA A 142 5.29 12.66 28.09
N PHE A 143 5.56 11.39 28.38
CA PHE A 143 6.61 10.62 27.73
C PHE A 143 6.29 10.36 26.25
N LEU A 144 5.07 9.95 25.92
CA LEU A 144 4.65 9.70 24.54
C LEU A 144 4.64 10.99 23.70
N ALA A 145 4.29 12.13 24.30
CA ALA A 145 4.32 13.44 23.65
C ALA A 145 5.74 13.87 23.20
N LYS A 146 6.81 13.36 23.83
CA LYS A 146 8.19 13.64 23.39
C LYS A 146 8.50 13.06 22.01
N PHE A 147 7.76 12.05 21.60
CA PHE A 147 7.87 11.44 20.27
C PHE A 147 6.81 12.00 19.32
N ASP A 148 6.06 13.02 19.73
CA ASP A 148 5.05 13.71 18.92
C ASP A 148 5.70 14.77 18.06
N ASP A 149 6.40 14.29 17.05
CA ASP A 149 6.91 15.11 15.96
C ASP A 149 6.16 14.72 14.69
N ALA A 150 4.88 15.09 14.67
CA ALA A 150 4.01 14.94 13.52
C ALA A 150 4.26 16.00 12.43
N SER A 151 5.40 16.71 12.47
CA SER A 151 5.78 17.54 11.33
C SER A 151 6.03 16.61 10.13
N VAL A 152 4.98 16.55 9.31
CA VAL A 152 4.97 16.07 7.92
C VAL A 152 6.08 16.79 7.16
#